data_AF-A0A7J8BRY8-F1
#
_entry.id   AF-A0A7J8BRY8-F1
#
_cell.length_a   1.000
_cell.length_b   1.000
_cell.length_c   1.000
_cell.angle_alpha   90.00
_cell.angle_beta   90.00
_cell.angle_gamma   90.00
#
_symmetry.space_group_name_H-M   'P 1'
#
loop_
_entity.id
_entity.type
_entity.pdbx_description
1 polymer ?
#
loop_
_entity_poly.entity_id
_entity_poly.type
_entity_poly.pdbx_seq_one_letter_code
_entity_poly.pdbx_strand_id
1 'polypeptide(L)'
;MAAAAALARLAAAFLLLMVQVACEYGMVRVVSETGGPRGKDYCILYNPQWAHLPHDLSKASLLQLRDWTSSVLCSPADLPATGFSNQIPLVARGNCTFYEKVRLAQGSGARGLLIVSKETLVPPGGNKTQYEEIGIPVALLSHKDVLDVFKTFGRAVRVALYAPSEPLLDYNMVIIFIMAVGTVALGGYWAGSRDVKRRYMKHKRDDGPDKQEDEAVDVTPVMTCVFVVMCCSMLVLLYFFYDHLVYVIIGIFCLASSTGLYSCLSPLVQRLPFGKCRIWDNSLPYFHKRPQVRMLLLALFCVAVSVVWGVFRNEDQWAWVLQDALGIAFCLYTLKTIRLTAASFRFPCTPCPGQEGDTSVLESTAFPLVQPVRMLRSRGPGVWTQAVGPAAVGSRPTAAW
;
A
#
# COMPACT_ATOMS: atom_id res chain seq x y z
N MET A 1 24.61 26.34 -6.46
CA MET A 1 25.29 25.82 -5.25
C MET A 1 24.58 26.17 -3.94
N ALA A 2 24.05 27.39 -3.75
CA ALA A 2 23.33 27.77 -2.51
C ALA A 2 22.06 26.92 -2.21
N ALA A 3 21.29 26.55 -3.23
CA ALA A 3 20.09 25.72 -3.07
C ALA A 3 20.39 24.29 -2.58
N ALA A 4 21.50 23.69 -3.01
CA ALA A 4 21.92 22.36 -2.57
C ALA A 4 22.35 22.36 -1.09
N ALA A 5 23.02 23.42 -0.64
CA ALA A 5 23.39 23.60 0.76
C ALA A 5 22.19 23.84 1.68
N ALA A 6 21.15 24.54 1.19
CA ALA A 6 19.90 24.76 1.93
C ALA A 6 19.09 23.46 2.09
N LEU A 7 18.99 22.65 1.03
CA LEU A 7 18.35 21.33 1.06
C LEU A 7 19.09 20.35 1.98
N ALA A 8 20.42 20.34 1.96
CA ALA A 8 21.23 19.51 2.86
C ALA A 8 21.03 19.90 4.34
N ARG A 9 20.91 21.21 4.64
CA ARG A 9 20.66 21.71 6.00
C ARG A 9 19.24 21.39 6.48
N LEU A 10 18.24 21.49 5.63
CA LEU A 10 16.86 21.09 5.94
C LEU A 10 16.75 19.57 6.13
N ALA A 11 17.41 18.78 5.30
CA ALA A 11 17.47 17.32 5.46
C ALA A 11 18.20 16.92 6.75
N ALA A 12 19.30 17.60 7.10
CA ALA A 12 20.01 17.38 8.36
C ALA A 12 19.18 17.80 9.59
N ALA A 13 18.45 18.92 9.51
CA ALA A 13 17.55 19.35 10.57
C ALA A 13 16.37 18.38 10.74
N PHE A 14 15.82 17.85 9.63
CA PHE A 14 14.78 16.83 9.65
C PHE A 14 15.28 15.50 10.22
N LEU A 15 16.51 15.09 9.88
CA LEU A 15 17.19 13.93 10.49
C LEU A 15 17.45 14.12 11.99
N LEU A 16 17.80 15.33 12.43
CA LEU A 16 18.04 15.64 13.85
C LEU A 16 16.74 15.68 14.67
N LEU A 17 15.61 16.07 14.09
CA LEU A 17 14.30 16.03 14.77
C LEU A 17 13.75 14.61 14.99
N MET A 18 14.20 13.61 14.21
CA MET A 18 13.73 12.23 14.32
C MET A 18 14.38 11.41 15.46
N VAL A 19 15.39 11.96 16.16
CA VAL A 19 16.28 11.17 17.06
C VAL A 19 15.82 11.14 18.52
N GLN A 20 14.73 11.79 18.90
CA GLN A 20 14.23 11.68 20.29
C GLN A 20 13.04 10.74 20.41
N VAL A 21 13.30 9.45 20.15
CA VAL A 21 12.37 8.38 20.55
C VAL A 21 12.72 8.00 21.99
N ALA A 22 11.99 8.55 22.95
CA ALA A 22 12.18 8.26 24.38
C ALA A 22 11.49 6.96 24.84
N CYS A 23 10.91 6.19 23.91
CA CYS A 23 10.17 4.97 24.21
C CYS A 23 10.28 3.93 23.10
N GLU A 24 10.55 2.68 23.48
CA GLU A 24 10.65 1.56 22.56
C GLU A 24 9.54 0.54 22.83
N TYR A 25 9.16 -0.17 21.77
CA TYR A 25 8.24 -1.29 21.85
C TYR A 25 9.02 -2.57 22.21
N GLY A 26 8.47 -3.35 23.13
CA GLY A 26 9.01 -4.65 23.51
C GLY A 26 7.95 -5.73 23.39
N MET A 27 8.35 -6.96 23.68
CA MET A 27 7.46 -8.12 23.73
C MET A 27 7.55 -8.83 25.09
N VAL A 28 6.41 -9.33 25.54
CA VAL A 28 6.31 -10.26 26.66
C VAL A 28 5.86 -11.62 26.13
N ARG A 29 6.75 -12.62 26.24
CA ARG A 29 6.44 -14.02 25.95
C ARG A 29 5.76 -14.61 27.17
N VAL A 30 4.53 -15.06 27.02
CA VAL A 30 3.77 -15.74 28.08
C VAL A 30 3.73 -17.23 27.78
N VAL A 31 4.04 -18.04 28.79
CA VAL A 31 3.96 -19.50 28.75
C VAL A 31 3.21 -20.04 29.97
N SER A 32 2.53 -21.18 29.79
CA SER A 32 1.92 -21.90 30.90
C SER A 32 2.98 -22.38 31.90
N GLU A 33 2.63 -22.40 33.19
CA GLU A 33 3.48 -22.95 34.25
C GLU A 33 3.84 -24.43 34.03
N THR A 34 2.93 -25.20 33.42
CA THR A 34 3.12 -26.63 33.11
C THR A 34 4.02 -26.92 31.89
N GLY A 35 4.64 -25.90 31.29
CA GLY A 35 5.70 -26.10 30.30
C GLY A 35 5.23 -26.59 28.92
N GLY A 36 4.11 -26.08 28.41
CA GLY A 36 3.65 -26.37 27.04
C GLY A 36 4.46 -25.64 25.94
N PRO A 37 4.58 -26.19 24.73
CA PRO A 37 5.34 -25.60 23.62
C PRO A 37 4.70 -24.34 23.00
N ARG A 38 3.46 -24.02 23.35
CA ARG A 38 2.73 -22.87 22.81
C ARG A 38 2.83 -21.70 23.78
N GLY A 39 3.87 -20.89 23.65
CA GLY A 39 3.84 -19.54 24.21
C GLY A 39 3.19 -18.56 23.25
N LYS A 40 2.70 -17.43 23.77
CA LYS A 40 2.18 -16.33 22.97
C LYS A 40 2.88 -15.03 23.35
N ASP A 41 3.17 -14.21 22.35
CA ASP A 41 3.79 -12.90 22.53
C ASP A 41 2.74 -11.81 22.57
N TYR A 42 2.93 -10.87 23.49
CA TYR A 42 2.12 -9.66 23.61
C TYR A 42 3.01 -8.43 23.55
N CYS A 43 2.50 -7.37 22.94
CA CYS A 43 3.23 -6.12 22.83
C CYS A 43 3.22 -5.38 24.17
N ILE A 44 4.38 -4.86 24.56
CA ILE A 44 4.54 -4.05 25.76
C ILE A 44 5.21 -2.73 25.39
N LEU A 45 4.89 -1.70 26.15
CA LEU A 45 5.53 -0.39 26.01
C LEU A 45 6.50 -0.20 27.17
N TYR A 46 7.79 -0.02 26.89
CA TYR A 46 8.81 0.12 27.93
C TYR A 46 9.71 1.32 27.67
N ASN A 47 10.47 1.72 28.70
CA ASN A 47 11.48 2.76 28.56
C ASN A 47 12.88 2.13 28.73
N PRO A 48 13.73 2.11 27.68
CA PRO A 48 15.07 1.54 27.76
C PRO A 48 15.99 2.30 28.73
N GLN A 49 15.67 3.54 29.08
CA GLN A 49 16.45 4.34 30.04
C GLN A 49 16.37 3.80 31.47
N TRP A 50 15.35 3.00 31.81
CA TRP A 50 15.17 2.47 33.17
C TRP A 50 15.85 1.13 33.35
N ALA A 51 15.65 0.22 32.40
CA ALA A 51 16.41 -1.01 32.33
C ALA A 51 16.43 -1.53 30.89
N HIS A 52 17.58 -2.05 30.49
CA HIS A 52 17.73 -2.69 29.20
C HIS A 52 17.11 -4.09 29.21
N LEU A 53 16.31 -4.36 28.20
CA LEU A 53 15.76 -5.68 27.94
C LEU A 53 16.68 -6.43 26.97
N PRO A 54 16.85 -7.76 27.13
CA PRO A 54 17.60 -8.56 26.18
C PRO A 54 16.88 -8.59 24.83
N HIS A 55 17.64 -8.59 23.74
CA HIS A 55 17.09 -8.71 22.39
C HIS A 55 16.61 -10.12 22.04
N ASP A 56 17.27 -11.13 22.62
CA ASP A 56 16.97 -12.54 22.37
C ASP A 56 16.13 -13.15 23.49
N LEU A 57 15.09 -13.89 23.12
CA LEU A 57 14.26 -14.65 24.06
C LEU A 57 15.07 -15.68 24.86
N SER A 58 16.14 -16.24 24.29
CA SER A 58 17.00 -17.22 24.96
C SER A 58 17.81 -16.63 26.13
N LYS A 59 18.07 -15.33 26.10
CA LYS A 59 18.76 -14.58 27.17
C LYS A 59 17.79 -13.99 28.19
N ALA A 60 16.49 -13.99 27.88
CA ALA A 60 15.46 -13.46 28.75
C ALA A 60 15.17 -14.43 29.91
N SER A 61 15.19 -13.91 31.13
CA SER A 61 14.85 -14.70 32.32
C SER A 61 13.35 -14.96 32.36
N LEU A 62 12.97 -16.23 32.34
CA LEU A 62 11.58 -16.66 32.43
C LEU A 62 11.14 -16.72 33.90
N LEU A 63 10.37 -15.73 34.33
CA LEU A 63 9.98 -15.49 35.72
C LEU A 63 8.48 -15.72 35.93
N GLN A 64 8.05 -16.02 37.15
CA GLN A 64 6.63 -16.22 37.45
C GLN A 64 5.90 -14.87 37.46
N LEU A 65 4.78 -14.79 36.73
CA LEU A 65 3.91 -13.63 36.75
C LEU A 65 2.95 -13.75 37.94
N ARG A 66 2.89 -12.71 38.77
CA ARG A 66 1.96 -12.66 39.90
C ARG A 66 0.88 -11.63 39.64
N ASP A 67 -0.36 -12.08 39.56
CA ASP A 67 -1.51 -11.18 39.44
C ASP A 67 -1.68 -10.37 40.74
N TRP A 68 -1.49 -9.06 40.62
CA TRP A 68 -1.72 -8.06 41.67
C TRP A 68 -2.56 -6.90 41.14
N THR A 69 -3.41 -7.18 40.13
CA THR A 69 -4.19 -6.17 39.41
C THR A 69 -5.31 -5.55 40.26
N SER A 70 -5.65 -6.14 41.40
CA SER A 70 -6.58 -5.57 42.38
C SER A 70 -6.01 -4.35 43.11
N SER A 71 -4.69 -4.22 43.17
CA SER A 71 -4.02 -3.07 43.78
C SER A 71 -3.33 -2.20 42.72
N VAL A 72 -3.17 -0.93 43.06
CA VAL A 72 -2.38 0.05 42.30
C VAL A 72 -0.94 0.13 42.76
N LEU A 73 -0.54 -0.51 43.86
CA LEU A 73 0.83 -0.48 44.40
C LEU A 73 1.37 0.96 44.54
N CYS A 74 0.59 1.83 45.18
CA CYS A 74 0.98 3.23 45.42
C CYS A 74 1.44 3.46 46.87
N SER A 75 1.14 2.53 47.77
CA SER A 75 1.50 2.62 49.19
C SER A 75 2.22 1.35 49.65
N PRO A 76 3.05 1.42 50.71
CA PRO A 76 3.67 0.23 51.28
C PRO A 76 2.65 -0.75 51.89
N ALA A 77 1.44 -0.29 52.22
CA ALA A 77 0.36 -1.16 52.69
C ALA A 77 -0.19 -2.09 51.60
N ASP A 78 0.03 -1.75 50.33
CA ASP A 78 -0.37 -2.56 49.18
C ASP A 78 0.57 -3.74 48.89
N LEU A 79 1.69 -3.83 49.64
CA LEU A 79 2.70 -4.87 49.44
C LEU A 79 2.27 -6.20 50.09
N PRO A 80 2.52 -7.34 49.43
CA PRO A 80 2.33 -8.63 50.05
C PRO A 80 3.33 -8.83 51.20
N ALA A 81 2.91 -9.51 52.27
CA ALA A 81 3.75 -9.79 53.44
C ALA A 81 5.05 -10.56 53.10
N THR A 82 5.05 -11.35 52.03
CA THR A 82 6.20 -12.13 51.56
C THR A 82 7.02 -11.44 50.46
N GLY A 83 6.62 -10.23 50.03
CA GLY A 83 7.24 -9.53 48.90
C GLY A 83 7.01 -10.19 47.54
N PHE A 84 7.74 -9.71 46.53
CA PHE A 84 7.70 -10.19 45.13
C PHE A 84 9.01 -10.89 44.73
N SER A 85 9.64 -11.61 45.67
CA SER A 85 10.92 -12.29 45.48
C SER A 85 10.96 -13.18 44.23
N ASN A 86 11.81 -12.81 43.25
CA ASN A 86 11.98 -13.51 41.96
C ASN A 86 10.69 -13.61 41.11
N GLN A 87 9.75 -12.69 41.30
CA GLN A 87 8.49 -12.64 40.55
C GLN A 87 8.36 -11.30 39.81
N ILE A 88 7.46 -11.28 38.82
CA ILE A 88 7.03 -10.07 38.13
C ILE A 88 5.58 -9.79 38.55
N PRO A 89 5.34 -8.80 39.43
CA PRO A 89 3.98 -8.37 39.74
C PRO A 89 3.31 -7.69 38.53
N LEU A 90 2.04 -8.01 38.32
CA LEU A 90 1.14 -7.37 37.38
C LEU A 90 0.20 -6.44 38.15
N VAL A 91 0.33 -5.13 37.97
CA VAL A 91 -0.34 -4.10 38.80
C VAL A 91 -1.23 -3.22 37.94
N ALA A 92 -2.34 -2.72 38.48
CA ALA A 92 -3.17 -1.76 37.76
C ALA A 92 -2.54 -0.36 37.67
N ARG A 93 -2.75 0.32 36.54
CA ARG A 93 -2.50 1.76 36.42
C ARG A 93 -3.41 2.51 37.39
N GLY A 94 -2.83 3.47 38.11
CA GLY A 94 -3.50 4.30 39.11
C GLY A 94 -3.10 5.76 38.99
N ASN A 95 -3.34 6.52 40.05
CA ASN A 95 -3.05 7.96 40.13
C ASN A 95 -1.61 8.28 40.59
N CYS A 96 -0.85 7.30 41.09
CA CYS A 96 0.55 7.48 41.46
C CYS A 96 1.49 7.37 40.26
N THR A 97 2.69 7.91 40.41
CA THR A 97 3.70 7.94 39.35
C THR A 97 4.25 6.55 39.05
N PHE A 98 4.79 6.37 37.84
CA PHE A 98 5.46 5.12 37.48
C PHE A 98 6.68 4.86 38.39
N TYR A 99 7.44 5.90 38.74
CA TYR A 99 8.60 5.81 39.61
C TYR A 99 8.25 5.27 41.01
N GLU A 100 7.18 5.76 41.64
CA GLU A 100 6.75 5.31 42.97
C GLU A 100 6.42 3.81 43.00
N LYS A 101 5.67 3.32 42.01
CA LYS A 101 5.31 1.89 41.89
C LYS A 101 6.54 1.01 41.78
N VAL A 102 7.50 1.45 40.96
CA VAL A 102 8.73 0.70 40.67
C VAL A 102 9.64 0.65 41.88
N ARG A 103 9.78 1.78 42.59
CA ARG A 103 10.54 1.84 43.83
C ARG A 103 10.00 0.86 44.88
N LEU A 104 8.67 0.78 45.04
CA LEU A 104 8.03 -0.18 45.94
C LEU A 104 8.24 -1.63 45.47
N ALA A 105 8.03 -1.90 44.18
CA ALA A 105 8.22 -3.24 43.62
C ALA A 105 9.68 -3.72 43.77
N GLN A 106 10.66 -2.90 43.40
CA GLN A 106 12.08 -3.19 43.52
C GLN A 106 12.50 -3.37 44.98
N GLY A 107 12.02 -2.50 45.89
CA GLY A 107 12.27 -2.63 47.33
C GLY A 107 11.71 -3.93 47.94
N SER A 108 10.69 -4.51 47.32
CA SER A 108 10.09 -5.79 47.71
C SER A 108 10.67 -7.02 47.01
N GLY A 109 11.77 -6.87 46.26
CA GLY A 109 12.49 -7.97 45.61
C GLY A 109 11.95 -8.41 44.26
N ALA A 110 11.09 -7.60 43.61
CA ALA A 110 10.62 -7.87 42.25
C ALA A 110 11.78 -7.83 41.23
N ARG A 111 11.69 -8.64 40.17
CA ARG A 111 12.68 -8.66 39.07
C ARG A 111 12.26 -7.90 37.82
N GLY A 112 11.03 -7.38 37.83
CA GLY A 112 10.42 -6.58 36.77
C GLY A 112 9.03 -6.12 37.24
N LEU A 113 8.45 -5.14 36.56
CA LEU A 113 7.10 -4.66 36.87
C LEU A 113 6.27 -4.53 35.59
N LEU A 114 5.08 -5.12 35.58
CA LEU A 114 4.12 -4.97 34.50
C LEU A 114 2.91 -4.16 34.96
N ILE A 115 2.62 -3.08 34.24
CA ILE A 115 1.54 -2.15 34.58
C ILE A 115 0.41 -2.27 33.55
N VAL A 116 -0.79 -2.55 34.03
CA VAL A 116 -1.97 -2.74 33.20
C VAL A 116 -2.70 -1.42 33.01
N SER A 117 -2.78 -0.94 31.76
CA SER A 117 -3.52 0.27 31.40
C SER A 117 -4.83 -0.09 30.71
N LYS A 118 -5.94 0.49 31.16
CA LYS A 118 -7.24 0.45 30.46
C LYS A 118 -7.33 1.51 29.36
N GLU A 119 -6.63 2.61 29.55
CA GLU A 119 -6.52 3.72 28.59
C GLU A 119 -5.29 3.53 27.69
N THR A 120 -5.07 4.46 26.75
CA THR A 120 -3.91 4.48 25.85
C THR A 120 -2.60 4.28 26.62
N LEU A 121 -1.75 3.40 26.08
CA LEU A 121 -0.43 3.12 26.64
C LEU A 121 0.42 4.38 26.52
N VAL A 122 0.90 4.89 27.66
CA VAL A 122 1.77 6.07 27.73
C VAL A 122 3.16 5.59 28.14
N PRO A 123 4.23 6.06 27.48
CA PRO A 123 5.59 5.66 27.84
C PRO A 123 5.88 5.93 29.32
N PRO A 124 6.46 4.97 30.06
CA PRO A 124 6.84 5.21 31.45
C PRO A 124 8.00 6.21 31.47
N GLY A 125 7.72 7.41 31.99
CA GLY A 125 8.68 8.51 32.06
C GLY A 125 8.98 8.91 33.50
N GLY A 126 10.17 9.48 33.71
CA GLY A 126 10.63 10.05 34.97
C GLY A 126 11.76 11.06 34.75
N ASN A 127 12.37 11.52 35.83
CA ASN A 127 13.52 12.41 35.77
C ASN A 127 14.83 11.61 35.62
N LYS A 128 15.87 12.22 35.04
CA LYS A 128 17.17 11.56 34.82
C LYS A 128 17.78 10.95 36.10
N THR A 129 17.66 11.66 37.22
CA THR A 129 18.15 11.18 38.53
C THR A 129 17.36 9.97 39.05
N GLN A 130 16.10 9.82 38.65
CA GLN A 130 15.26 8.69 39.03
C GLN A 130 15.60 7.42 38.25
N TYR A 131 16.25 7.55 37.09
CA TYR A 131 16.63 6.42 36.25
C TYR A 131 17.82 5.65 36.82
N GLU A 132 18.75 6.34 37.51
CA GLU A 132 19.93 5.71 38.11
C GLU A 132 19.58 4.83 39.34
N GLU A 133 18.44 5.08 39.99
CA GLU A 133 17.99 4.32 41.16
C GLU A 133 17.22 3.05 40.79
N ILE A 134 16.67 2.98 39.58
CA ILE A 134 15.84 1.86 39.12
C ILE A 134 16.73 0.83 38.43
N GLY A 135 16.62 -0.43 38.88
CA GLY A 135 17.38 -1.56 38.31
C GLY A 135 16.52 -2.64 37.68
N ILE A 136 15.19 -2.45 37.61
CA ILE A 136 14.24 -3.44 37.10
C ILE A 136 13.50 -2.93 35.86
N PRO A 137 13.22 -3.79 34.86
CA PRO A 137 12.45 -3.39 33.68
C PRO A 137 10.99 -3.13 34.03
N VAL A 138 10.45 -2.07 33.45
CA VAL A 138 9.08 -1.62 33.68
C VAL A 138 8.41 -1.45 32.34
N ALA A 139 7.31 -2.17 32.16
CA ALA A 139 6.58 -2.13 30.92
C ALA A 139 5.07 -2.06 31.15
N LEU A 140 4.38 -1.41 30.23
CA LEU A 140 2.93 -1.32 30.23
C LEU A 140 2.35 -2.37 29.28
N LEU A 141 1.25 -2.97 29.70
CA LEU A 141 0.48 -3.94 28.94
C LEU A 141 -0.99 -3.49 28.88
N SER A 142 -1.64 -3.73 27.74
CA SER A 142 -3.05 -3.37 27.57
C SER A 142 -3.95 -4.26 28.42
N HIS A 143 -5.03 -3.71 28.98
CA HIS A 143 -6.01 -4.50 29.73
C HIS A 143 -6.64 -5.62 28.88
N LYS A 144 -6.81 -5.40 27.58
CA LYS A 144 -7.34 -6.42 26.64
C LYS A 144 -6.40 -7.63 26.55
N ASP A 145 -5.09 -7.38 26.49
CA ASP A 145 -4.07 -8.42 26.37
C ASP A 145 -3.97 -9.24 27.66
N VAL A 146 -4.09 -8.59 28.82
CA VAL A 146 -4.13 -9.28 30.12
C VAL A 146 -5.32 -10.22 30.24
N LEU A 147 -6.50 -9.80 29.78
CA LEU A 147 -7.68 -10.66 29.77
C LEU A 147 -7.48 -11.88 28.85
N ASP A 148 -6.83 -11.69 27.71
CA ASP A 148 -6.50 -12.78 26.78
C ASP A 148 -5.45 -13.74 27.36
N VAL A 149 -4.45 -13.23 28.08
CA VAL A 149 -3.44 -14.02 28.81
C VAL A 149 -4.14 -14.96 29.79
N PHE A 150 -4.95 -14.42 30.70
CA PHE A 150 -5.59 -15.24 31.74
C PHE A 150 -6.65 -16.18 31.18
N LYS A 151 -7.30 -15.82 30.06
CA LYS A 151 -8.24 -16.69 29.36
C LYS A 151 -7.53 -17.87 28.67
N THR A 152 -6.35 -17.63 28.09
CA THR A 152 -5.62 -18.63 27.29
C THR A 152 -4.75 -19.54 28.15
N PHE A 153 -4.08 -19.00 29.16
CA PHE A 153 -3.05 -19.70 29.94
C PHE A 153 -3.43 -19.93 31.41
N GLY A 154 -4.54 -19.35 31.89
CA GLY A 154 -4.92 -19.38 33.30
C GLY A 154 -4.13 -18.39 34.16
N ARG A 155 -4.30 -18.45 35.49
CA ARG A 155 -3.70 -17.50 36.45
C ARG A 155 -2.23 -17.75 36.79
N ALA A 156 -1.76 -18.97 36.59
CA ALA A 156 -0.38 -19.35 36.88
C ALA A 156 0.43 -19.44 35.58
N VAL A 157 1.17 -18.37 35.30
CA VAL A 157 1.93 -18.23 34.04
C VAL A 157 3.35 -17.74 34.32
N ARG A 158 4.26 -18.08 33.41
CA ARG A 158 5.62 -17.52 33.40
C ARG A 158 5.77 -16.56 32.23
N VAL A 159 6.53 -15.50 32.45
CA VAL A 159 6.75 -14.45 31.45
C VAL A 159 8.23 -14.16 31.29
N ALA A 160 8.62 -13.91 30.05
CA ALA A 160 9.93 -13.42 29.68
C ALA A 160 9.76 -12.12 28.91
N LEU A 161 10.47 -11.09 29.32
CA LEU A 161 10.46 -9.78 28.68
C LEU A 161 11.68 -9.67 27.77
N TYR A 162 11.48 -9.30 26.51
CA TYR A 162 12.54 -9.11 25.54
C TYR A 162 12.16 -8.00 24.55
N ALA A 163 13.15 -7.35 23.96
CA ALA A 163 12.93 -6.27 23.01
C ALA A 163 13.73 -6.56 21.74
N PRO A 164 13.14 -7.24 20.74
CA PRO A 164 13.87 -7.55 19.52
C PRO A 164 14.28 -6.26 18.82
N SER A 165 15.50 -6.20 18.28
CA SER A 165 15.96 -5.04 17.52
C SER A 165 15.18 -4.93 16.22
N GLU A 166 14.47 -3.82 16.05
CA GLU A 166 13.89 -3.41 14.77
C GLU A 166 15.05 -3.23 13.75
N PRO A 167 15.10 -4.00 12.65
CA PRO A 167 16.09 -3.76 11.63
C PRO A 167 15.83 -2.38 11.00
N LEU A 168 16.82 -1.48 11.09
CA LEU A 168 16.74 -0.13 10.51
C LEU A 168 16.47 -0.12 9.00
N LEU A 169 16.73 -1.24 8.32
CA LEU A 169 16.48 -1.45 6.90
C LEU A 169 15.87 -2.83 6.67
N ASP A 170 14.55 -2.89 6.54
CA ASP A 170 13.86 -4.12 6.14
C ASP A 170 14.03 -4.35 4.63
N TYR A 171 14.11 -5.62 4.21
CA TYR A 171 14.18 -6.00 2.80
C TYR A 171 12.98 -5.47 2.01
N ASN A 172 11.81 -5.39 2.64
CA ASN A 172 10.63 -4.79 2.04
C ASN A 172 10.86 -3.33 1.63
N MET A 173 11.54 -2.53 2.47
CA MET A 173 11.88 -1.14 2.17
C MET A 173 12.84 -1.02 0.98
N VAL A 174 13.80 -1.95 0.89
CA VAL A 174 14.74 -2.02 -0.24
C VAL A 174 14.01 -2.40 -1.53
N ILE A 175 13.11 -3.38 -1.48
CA ILE A 175 12.34 -3.85 -2.64
C ILE A 175 11.44 -2.73 -3.17
N ILE A 176 10.69 -2.05 -2.31
CA ILE A 176 9.84 -0.91 -2.74
C ILE A 176 10.68 0.25 -3.29
N PHE A 177 11.86 0.51 -2.73
CA PHE A 177 12.76 1.53 -3.23
C PHE A 177 13.25 1.21 -4.65
N ILE A 178 13.71 -0.03 -4.88
CA ILE A 178 14.15 -0.48 -6.21
C ILE A 178 12.98 -0.44 -7.20
N MET A 179 11.79 -0.89 -6.81
CA MET A 179 10.60 -0.82 -7.67
C MET A 179 10.23 0.63 -8.01
N ALA A 180 10.27 1.55 -7.04
CA ALA A 180 9.97 2.96 -7.25
C ALA A 180 10.96 3.61 -8.22
N VAL A 181 12.26 3.49 -7.94
CA VAL A 181 13.33 4.06 -8.79
C VAL A 181 13.31 3.42 -10.18
N GLY A 182 13.12 2.10 -10.27
CA GLY A 182 13.00 1.39 -11.54
C GLY A 182 11.81 1.86 -12.38
N THR A 183 10.64 2.05 -11.74
CA THR A 183 9.44 2.56 -12.42
C THR A 183 9.65 3.98 -12.94
N VAL A 184 10.27 4.86 -12.14
CA VAL A 184 10.58 6.24 -12.56
C VAL A 184 11.58 6.25 -13.72
N ALA A 185 12.64 5.44 -13.66
CA ALA A 185 13.64 5.34 -14.70
C ALA A 185 13.05 4.81 -16.02
N LEU A 186 12.27 3.72 -15.98
CA LEU A 186 11.59 3.17 -17.15
C LEU A 186 10.56 4.14 -17.71
N GLY A 187 9.78 4.79 -16.84
CA GLY A 187 8.78 5.78 -17.24
C GLY A 187 9.43 6.99 -17.95
N GLY A 188 10.50 7.52 -17.38
CA GLY A 188 11.29 8.61 -17.96
C GLY A 188 11.93 8.22 -19.30
N TYR A 189 12.54 7.04 -19.37
CA TYR A 189 13.14 6.53 -20.61
C TYR A 189 12.09 6.33 -21.72
N TRP A 190 10.95 5.73 -21.40
CA TRP A 190 9.89 5.49 -22.38
C TRP A 190 9.25 6.79 -22.88
N ALA A 191 9.04 7.76 -21.98
CA ALA A 191 8.55 9.09 -22.35
C ALA A 191 9.53 9.80 -23.29
N GLY A 192 10.83 9.85 -22.92
CA GLY A 192 11.86 10.48 -23.74
C GLY A 192 12.06 9.81 -25.10
N SER A 193 12.08 8.47 -25.15
CA SER A 193 12.26 7.72 -26.40
C SER A 193 11.10 7.94 -27.38
N ARG A 194 9.85 8.05 -26.88
CA ARG A 194 8.69 8.40 -27.73
C ARG A 194 8.79 9.81 -28.29
N ASP A 195 9.30 10.76 -27.51
CA ASP A 195 9.49 12.13 -27.97
C ASP A 195 10.60 12.24 -29.02
N VAL A 196 11.74 11.57 -28.83
CA VAL A 196 12.81 11.54 -29.86
C VAL A 196 12.30 10.90 -31.15
N LYS A 197 11.59 9.77 -31.07
CA LYS A 197 11.00 9.12 -32.25
C LYS A 197 9.96 10.00 -32.93
N ARG A 198 9.15 10.75 -32.17
CA ARG A 198 8.18 11.71 -32.71
C ARG A 198 8.89 12.86 -33.44
N ARG A 199 9.95 13.43 -32.86
CA ARG A 199 10.75 14.50 -33.50
C ARG A 199 11.47 14.00 -34.76
N TYR A 200 12.07 12.81 -34.73
CA TYR A 200 12.71 12.19 -35.89
C TYR A 200 11.73 11.95 -37.05
N MET A 201 10.51 11.48 -36.76
CA MET A 201 9.47 11.28 -37.77
C MET A 201 8.89 12.60 -38.32
N LYS A 202 8.91 13.69 -37.54
CA LYS A 202 8.54 15.05 -38.00
C LYS A 202 9.60 15.56 -38.98
N HIS A 203 10.89 15.36 -38.66
CA HIS A 203 12.02 15.78 -39.50
C HIS A 203 12.14 15.01 -40.83
N LYS A 204 11.61 13.77 -40.92
CA LYS A 204 11.59 12.98 -42.16
C LYS A 204 10.41 13.34 -43.09
N ARG A 205 9.48 14.19 -42.66
CA ARG A 205 8.23 14.50 -43.38
C ARG A 205 8.17 15.95 -43.88
N ASP A 206 9.22 16.73 -43.69
CA ASP A 206 9.21 18.19 -43.89
C ASP A 206 10.51 18.64 -44.61
N ASP A 207 10.50 18.55 -45.95
CA ASP A 207 11.38 19.35 -46.84
C ASP A 207 10.55 20.54 -47.36
N GLY A 208 10.09 21.40 -46.45
CA GLY A 208 9.34 22.61 -46.75
C GLY A 208 9.63 23.70 -45.70
N PRO A 209 9.89 24.95 -46.09
CA PRO A 209 10.36 25.97 -45.17
C PRO A 209 9.17 26.67 -44.52
N ASP A 210 8.65 26.12 -43.43
CA ASP A 210 7.86 26.91 -42.50
C ASP A 210 8.27 26.60 -41.06
N LYS A 211 8.97 27.59 -40.49
CA LYS A 211 9.26 27.71 -39.06
C LYS A 211 7.92 27.87 -38.34
N GLN A 212 7.28 26.75 -38.01
CA GLN A 212 6.38 26.72 -36.87
C GLN A 212 7.17 26.15 -35.70
N GLU A 213 7.65 27.10 -34.90
CA GLU A 213 7.96 26.96 -33.49
C GLU A 213 6.69 26.45 -32.79
N ASP A 214 6.35 25.17 -33.00
CA ASP A 214 5.71 24.41 -31.95
C ASP A 214 6.77 24.38 -30.85
N GLU A 215 6.70 25.37 -29.95
CA GLU A 215 7.07 25.16 -28.56
C GLU A 215 6.52 23.78 -28.20
N ALA A 216 7.41 22.78 -28.23
CA ALA A 216 7.23 21.61 -27.40
C ALA A 216 7.20 22.22 -26.00
N VAL A 217 5.99 22.62 -25.54
CA VAL A 217 5.70 23.34 -24.30
C VAL A 217 6.82 22.97 -23.37
N ASP A 218 7.76 23.90 -23.18
CA ASP A 218 8.87 23.69 -22.28
C ASP A 218 8.20 23.15 -21.03
N VAL A 219 8.44 21.87 -20.73
CA VAL A 219 7.93 21.25 -19.52
C VAL A 219 8.68 22.01 -18.46
N THR A 220 8.10 23.14 -18.06
CA THR A 220 8.91 24.23 -17.54
C THR A 220 9.52 23.66 -16.28
N PRO A 221 10.82 23.85 -16.02
CA PRO A 221 11.39 23.47 -14.73
C PRO A 221 10.53 24.00 -13.57
N VAL A 222 9.83 25.12 -13.80
CA VAL A 222 8.76 25.67 -12.96
C VAL A 222 7.55 24.73 -12.79
N MET A 223 6.93 24.21 -13.86
CA MET A 223 5.82 23.26 -13.79
C MET A 223 6.21 21.96 -13.08
N THR A 224 7.42 21.46 -13.34
CA THR A 224 7.98 20.30 -12.63
C THR A 224 8.18 20.61 -11.14
N CYS A 225 8.73 21.79 -10.81
CA CYS A 225 8.93 22.20 -9.43
C CYS A 225 7.61 22.38 -8.68
N VAL A 226 6.59 22.98 -9.32
CA VAL A 226 5.23 23.10 -8.77
C VAL A 226 4.63 21.71 -8.51
N PHE A 227 4.77 20.77 -9.45
CA PHE A 227 4.29 19.40 -9.26
C PHE A 227 4.98 18.70 -8.07
N VAL A 228 6.30 18.83 -7.96
CA VAL A 228 7.07 18.25 -6.83
C VAL A 228 6.61 18.86 -5.50
N VAL A 229 6.47 20.19 -5.41
CA VAL A 229 5.99 20.86 -4.20
C VAL A 229 4.58 20.40 -3.83
N MET A 230 3.68 20.27 -4.82
CA MET A 230 2.33 19.74 -4.60
C MET A 230 2.37 18.30 -4.07
N CYS A 231 3.14 17.41 -4.68
CA CYS A 231 3.31 16.04 -4.20
C CYS A 231 3.90 15.97 -2.79
N CYS A 232 4.97 16.72 -2.52
CA CYS A 232 5.59 16.79 -1.19
C CYS A 232 4.61 17.33 -0.14
N SER A 233 3.85 18.38 -0.45
CA SER A 233 2.84 18.92 0.46
C SER A 233 1.74 17.90 0.77
N MET A 234 1.29 17.12 -0.21
CA MET A 234 0.29 16.08 -0.02
C MET A 234 0.80 14.97 0.91
N LEU A 235 2.08 14.57 0.77
CA LEU A 235 2.71 13.60 1.67
C LEU A 235 2.88 14.14 3.09
N VAL A 236 3.29 15.40 3.26
CA VAL A 236 3.41 16.03 4.59
C VAL A 236 2.04 16.17 5.26
N LEU A 237 1.01 16.56 4.49
CA LEU A 237 -0.37 16.59 4.98
C LEU A 237 -0.82 15.20 5.44
N LEU A 238 -0.53 14.14 4.65
CA LEU A 238 -0.83 12.76 5.04
C LEU A 238 -0.14 12.35 6.35
N TYR A 239 1.07 12.84 6.61
CA TYR A 239 1.79 12.57 7.85
C TYR A 239 1.13 13.26 9.07
N PHE A 240 0.81 14.55 8.98
CA PHE A 240 0.24 15.30 10.10
C PHE A 240 -1.27 15.04 10.32
N PHE A 241 -2.02 14.81 9.25
CA PHE A 241 -3.47 14.60 9.27
C PHE A 241 -3.87 13.18 8.88
N TYR A 242 -3.03 12.20 9.23
CA TYR A 242 -3.22 10.79 8.89
C TYR A 242 -4.63 10.30 9.22
N ASP A 243 -5.11 10.61 10.44
CA ASP A 243 -6.40 10.15 10.95
C ASP A 243 -7.60 10.55 10.08
N HIS A 244 -7.53 11.66 9.34
CA HIS A 244 -8.62 12.11 8.48
C HIS A 244 -8.35 11.82 7.01
N LEU A 245 -7.12 12.08 6.54
CA LEU A 245 -6.75 11.92 5.14
C LEU A 245 -6.75 10.46 4.67
N VAL A 246 -6.48 9.51 5.57
CA VAL A 246 -6.57 8.09 5.22
C VAL A 246 -7.98 7.72 4.76
N TYR A 247 -9.03 8.23 5.41
CA TYR A 247 -10.41 7.96 5.02
C TYR A 247 -10.79 8.65 3.70
N VAL A 248 -10.26 9.85 3.47
CA VAL A 248 -10.44 10.55 2.19
C VAL A 248 -9.80 9.78 1.03
N ILE A 249 -8.57 9.30 1.20
CA ILE A 249 -7.86 8.49 0.19
C ILE A 249 -8.60 7.18 -0.07
N ILE A 250 -9.06 6.49 0.98
CA ILE A 250 -9.88 5.28 0.85
C ILE A 250 -11.15 5.58 0.06
N GLY A 251 -11.84 6.67 0.37
CA GLY A 251 -13.04 7.11 -0.36
C GLY A 251 -12.77 7.34 -1.85
N ILE A 252 -11.70 8.07 -2.17
CA ILE A 252 -11.28 8.32 -3.56
C ILE A 252 -10.92 7.00 -4.26
N PHE A 253 -10.16 6.13 -3.59
CA PHE A 253 -9.80 4.82 -4.14
C PHE A 253 -11.04 3.96 -4.42
N CYS A 254 -12.02 3.93 -3.52
CA CYS A 254 -13.27 3.20 -3.73
C CYS A 254 -14.06 3.73 -4.95
N LEU A 255 -14.12 5.06 -5.13
CA LEU A 255 -14.80 5.67 -6.28
C LEU A 255 -14.07 5.39 -7.60
N ALA A 256 -12.74 5.55 -7.59
CA ALA A 256 -11.90 5.34 -8.75
C ALA A 256 -11.84 3.86 -9.17
N SER A 257 -11.71 2.95 -8.20
CA SER A 257 -11.71 1.50 -8.43
C SER A 257 -13.08 0.97 -8.86
N SER A 258 -14.19 1.48 -8.30
CA SER A 258 -15.55 1.16 -8.79
C SER A 258 -15.71 1.50 -10.26
N THR A 259 -15.24 2.68 -10.67
CA THR A 259 -15.32 3.16 -12.06
C THR A 259 -14.42 2.33 -12.98
N GLY A 260 -13.22 1.97 -12.51
CA GLY A 260 -12.29 1.14 -13.26
C GLY A 260 -12.80 -0.29 -13.43
N LEU A 261 -13.32 -0.88 -12.36
CA LEU A 261 -13.90 -2.22 -12.35
C LEU A 261 -15.14 -2.30 -13.27
N TYR A 262 -16.02 -1.29 -13.23
CA TYR A 262 -17.15 -1.18 -14.15
C TYR A 262 -16.69 -1.16 -15.60
N SER A 263 -15.65 -0.37 -15.91
CA SER A 263 -15.10 -0.25 -17.26
C SER A 263 -14.45 -1.54 -17.75
N CYS A 264 -13.82 -2.31 -16.85
CA CYS A 264 -13.20 -3.60 -17.16
C CYS A 264 -14.24 -4.73 -17.35
N LEU A 265 -15.31 -4.74 -16.54
CA LEU A 265 -16.35 -5.77 -16.57
C LEU A 265 -17.44 -5.51 -17.60
N SER A 266 -17.68 -4.25 -17.99
CA SER A 266 -18.65 -3.86 -19.02
C SER A 266 -18.57 -4.70 -20.31
N PRO A 267 -17.41 -4.90 -20.96
CA PRO A 267 -17.32 -5.73 -22.16
C PRO A 267 -17.60 -7.22 -21.91
N LEU A 268 -17.34 -7.72 -20.70
CA LEU A 268 -17.62 -9.11 -20.33
C LEU A 268 -19.12 -9.34 -20.15
N VAL A 269 -19.80 -8.42 -19.47
CA VAL A 269 -21.26 -8.48 -19.26
C VAL A 269 -22.03 -8.28 -20.57
N GLN A 270 -21.50 -7.48 -21.50
CA GLN A 270 -22.10 -7.34 -22.83
C GLN A 270 -22.04 -8.64 -23.67
N ARG A 271 -21.07 -9.52 -23.40
CA ARG A 271 -20.94 -10.83 -24.08
C ARG A 271 -21.87 -11.91 -23.52
N LEU A 272 -22.45 -11.69 -22.33
CA LEU A 272 -23.38 -12.65 -21.73
C LEU A 272 -24.78 -12.49 -22.35
N PRO A 273 -25.45 -13.60 -22.76
CA PRO A 273 -26.75 -13.56 -23.43
C PRO A 273 -27.95 -13.26 -22.50
N PHE A 274 -27.73 -13.16 -21.18
CA PHE A 274 -28.78 -12.97 -20.17
C PHE A 274 -29.12 -11.49 -19.92
N GLY A 275 -30.42 -11.19 -19.68
CA GLY A 275 -30.85 -9.88 -19.16
C GLY A 275 -30.99 -8.73 -20.17
N LYS A 276 -31.59 -8.99 -21.34
CA LYS A 276 -31.89 -7.96 -22.36
C LYS A 276 -33.09 -7.04 -22.02
N CYS A 277 -33.72 -7.23 -20.85
CA CYS A 277 -34.85 -6.41 -20.42
C CYS A 277 -34.44 -4.95 -20.23
N ARG A 278 -35.20 -4.04 -20.84
CA ARG A 278 -35.03 -2.59 -20.76
C ARG A 278 -36.00 -2.06 -19.69
N ILE A 279 -35.54 -1.18 -18.80
CA ILE A 279 -36.35 -0.63 -17.71
C ILE A 279 -37.57 0.10 -18.31
N TRP A 280 -38.75 -0.13 -17.72
CA TRP A 280 -40.02 0.48 -18.12
C TRP A 280 -40.07 1.96 -17.75
N ASP A 281 -40.80 2.78 -18.52
CA ASP A 281 -40.85 4.24 -18.38
C ASP A 281 -41.30 4.65 -16.97
N ASN A 282 -40.41 5.31 -16.24
CA ASN A 282 -40.78 6.10 -15.07
C ASN A 282 -40.32 7.54 -15.32
N SER A 283 -41.21 8.48 -15.04
CA SER A 283 -41.09 9.92 -15.25
C SER A 283 -40.04 10.60 -14.34
N LEU A 284 -38.84 10.03 -14.23
CA LEU A 284 -37.70 10.61 -13.53
C LEU A 284 -36.72 11.26 -14.53
N PRO A 285 -36.38 12.55 -14.37
CA PRO A 285 -35.59 13.33 -15.32
C PRO A 285 -34.16 12.80 -15.56
N TYR A 286 -33.64 11.92 -14.69
CA TYR A 286 -32.31 11.32 -14.81
C TYR A 286 -32.25 10.09 -15.75
N PHE A 287 -33.40 9.47 -16.08
CA PHE A 287 -33.48 8.18 -16.80
C PHE A 287 -33.83 8.29 -18.29
N HIS A 288 -33.68 9.47 -18.91
CA HIS A 288 -33.98 9.67 -20.34
C HIS A 288 -33.12 8.83 -21.32
N LYS A 289 -31.96 8.34 -20.88
CA LYS A 289 -31.14 7.37 -21.63
C LYS A 289 -31.43 5.97 -21.11
N ARG A 290 -32.37 5.24 -21.74
CA ARG A 290 -32.81 3.88 -21.39
C ARG A 290 -31.64 2.94 -21.01
N PRO A 291 -31.25 2.84 -19.73
CA PRO A 291 -30.09 2.04 -19.35
C PRO A 291 -30.53 0.58 -19.31
N GLN A 292 -29.71 -0.30 -19.87
CA GLN A 292 -29.98 -1.73 -19.81
C GLN A 292 -29.85 -2.19 -18.35
N VAL A 293 -30.81 -2.98 -17.84
CA VAL A 293 -30.82 -3.47 -16.43
C VAL A 293 -29.48 -4.10 -16.05
N ARG A 294 -28.85 -4.82 -16.99
CA ARG A 294 -27.52 -5.43 -16.82
C ARG A 294 -26.41 -4.44 -16.48
N MET A 295 -26.44 -3.21 -17.01
CA MET A 295 -25.41 -2.20 -16.75
C MET A 295 -25.60 -1.56 -15.37
N LEU A 296 -26.85 -1.37 -14.95
CA LEU A 296 -27.18 -0.90 -13.61
C LEU A 296 -26.77 -1.93 -12.54
N LEU A 297 -27.07 -3.21 -12.78
CA LEU A 297 -26.68 -4.30 -11.88
C LEU A 297 -25.16 -4.43 -11.80
N LEU A 298 -24.45 -4.27 -12.92
CA LEU A 298 -22.99 -4.25 -12.93
C LEU A 298 -22.42 -3.07 -12.13
N ALA A 299 -22.99 -1.87 -12.29
CA ALA A 299 -22.56 -0.70 -11.52
C ALA A 299 -22.76 -0.91 -10.02
N LEU A 300 -23.92 -1.42 -9.61
CA LEU A 300 -24.20 -1.76 -8.21
C LEU A 300 -23.20 -2.81 -7.68
N PHE A 301 -22.91 -3.84 -8.47
CA PHE A 301 -21.92 -4.86 -8.11
C PHE A 301 -20.53 -4.25 -7.91
N CYS A 302 -20.07 -3.38 -8.80
CA CYS A 302 -18.74 -2.75 -8.70
C CYS A 302 -18.62 -1.85 -7.46
N VAL A 303 -19.68 -1.11 -7.13
CA VAL A 303 -19.74 -0.30 -5.91
C VAL A 303 -19.75 -1.20 -4.67
N ALA A 304 -20.57 -2.26 -4.67
CA ALA A 304 -20.66 -3.19 -3.56
C ALA A 304 -19.31 -3.85 -3.26
N VAL A 305 -18.59 -4.33 -4.28
CA VAL A 305 -17.25 -4.92 -4.13
C VAL A 305 -16.26 -3.91 -3.53
N SER A 306 -16.29 -2.65 -3.98
CA SER A 306 -15.40 -1.60 -3.46
C SER A 306 -15.73 -1.21 -2.02
N VAL A 307 -17.02 -1.17 -1.66
CA VAL A 307 -17.47 -0.91 -0.28
C VAL A 307 -17.13 -2.07 0.66
N VAL A 308 -17.33 -3.31 0.22
CA VAL A 308 -16.94 -4.52 0.98
C VAL A 308 -15.46 -4.48 1.29
N TRP A 309 -14.62 -4.15 0.31
CA TRP A 309 -13.20 -3.94 0.55
C TRP A 309 -12.94 -2.84 1.60
N GLY A 310 -13.59 -1.68 1.47
CA GLY A 310 -13.42 -0.56 2.41
C GLY A 310 -13.83 -0.88 3.86
N VAL A 311 -14.91 -1.65 4.05
CA VAL A 311 -15.41 -2.05 5.37
C VAL A 311 -14.54 -3.13 6.02
N PHE A 312 -14.17 -4.16 5.25
CA PHE A 312 -13.37 -5.29 5.73
C PHE A 312 -11.87 -5.10 5.53
N ARG A 313 -11.40 -3.85 5.35
CA ARG A 313 -10.00 -3.53 5.06
C ARG A 313 -9.00 -3.98 6.13
N ASN A 314 -9.47 -4.26 7.35
CA ASN A 314 -8.64 -4.62 8.50
C ASN A 314 -8.47 -6.15 8.66
N GLU A 315 -8.99 -6.95 7.71
CA GLU A 315 -8.93 -8.41 7.74
C GLU A 315 -7.77 -8.91 6.87
N ASP A 316 -6.67 -9.33 7.52
CA ASP A 316 -5.39 -9.59 6.85
C ASP A 316 -5.38 -10.79 5.89
N GLN A 317 -6.35 -11.71 5.97
CA GLN A 317 -6.34 -12.95 5.20
C GLN A 317 -6.72 -12.78 3.72
N TRP A 318 -7.64 -11.86 3.40
CA TRP A 318 -8.20 -11.74 2.03
C TRP A 318 -8.37 -10.31 1.53
N ALA A 319 -8.32 -9.31 2.42
CA ALA A 319 -8.49 -7.91 2.02
C ALA A 319 -7.38 -7.44 1.07
N TRP A 320 -6.17 -7.98 1.21
CA TRP A 320 -5.02 -7.66 0.34
C TRP A 320 -5.24 -8.11 -1.11
N VAL A 321 -5.80 -9.31 -1.34
CA VAL A 321 -6.09 -9.82 -2.69
C VAL A 321 -7.13 -8.93 -3.39
N LEU A 322 -8.14 -8.50 -2.64
CA LEU A 322 -9.20 -7.64 -3.17
C LEU A 322 -8.67 -6.23 -3.47
N GLN A 323 -7.75 -5.71 -2.65
CA GLN A 323 -7.05 -4.45 -2.90
C GLN A 323 -6.28 -4.50 -4.23
N ASP A 324 -5.52 -5.57 -4.46
CA ASP A 324 -4.71 -5.73 -5.67
C ASP A 324 -5.59 -5.81 -6.92
N ALA A 325 -6.69 -6.57 -6.86
CA ALA A 325 -7.64 -6.67 -7.97
C ALA A 325 -8.28 -5.30 -8.30
N LEU A 326 -8.72 -4.56 -7.28
CA LEU A 326 -9.28 -3.21 -7.44
C LEU A 326 -8.24 -2.21 -7.95
N GLY A 327 -6.99 -2.33 -7.47
CA GLY A 327 -5.85 -1.53 -7.90
C GLY A 327 -5.50 -1.76 -9.37
N ILE A 328 -5.46 -3.02 -9.82
CA ILE A 328 -5.22 -3.36 -11.24
C ILE A 328 -6.33 -2.80 -12.12
N ALA A 329 -7.61 -2.94 -11.72
CA ALA A 329 -8.74 -2.40 -12.48
C ALA A 329 -8.67 -0.87 -12.59
N PHE A 330 -8.33 -0.18 -11.50
CA PHE A 330 -8.10 1.27 -11.50
C PHE A 330 -6.95 1.66 -12.44
N CYS A 331 -5.80 0.98 -12.36
CA CYS A 331 -4.65 1.24 -13.23
C CYS A 331 -5.00 1.06 -14.72
N LEU A 332 -5.72 0.00 -15.08
CA LEU A 332 -6.16 -0.24 -16.46
C LEU A 332 -7.12 0.86 -16.95
N TYR A 333 -8.01 1.34 -16.10
CA TYR A 333 -8.91 2.45 -16.42
C TYR A 333 -8.15 3.76 -16.67
N THR A 334 -7.18 4.08 -15.82
CA THR A 334 -6.32 5.26 -15.98
C THR A 334 -5.50 5.17 -17.27
N LEU A 335 -4.94 4.00 -17.59
CA LEU A 335 -4.24 3.79 -18.86
C LEU A 335 -5.19 3.94 -20.07
N LYS A 336 -6.40 3.40 -19.98
CA LYS A 336 -7.41 3.55 -21.03
C LYS A 336 -7.79 5.01 -21.25
N THR A 337 -8.06 5.77 -20.19
CA THR A 337 -8.45 7.18 -20.29
C THR A 337 -7.32 8.02 -20.85
N ILE A 338 -6.08 7.88 -20.38
CA ILE A 338 -4.92 8.61 -20.92
C ILE A 338 -4.69 8.31 -22.41
N ARG A 339 -4.86 7.04 -22.83
CA ARG A 339 -4.73 6.66 -24.25
C ARG A 339 -5.86 7.24 -25.12
N LEU A 340 -7.08 7.32 -24.60
CA LEU A 340 -8.22 7.93 -25.29
C LEU A 340 -8.06 9.45 -25.40
N THR A 341 -7.64 10.13 -24.34
CA THR A 341 -7.38 11.58 -24.37
C THR A 341 -6.25 11.93 -25.34
N ALA A 342 -5.20 11.10 -25.40
CA ALA A 342 -4.11 11.28 -26.37
C ALA A 342 -4.50 10.98 -27.82
N ALA A 343 -5.47 10.09 -28.07
CA ALA A 343 -5.99 9.80 -29.40
C ALA A 343 -7.04 10.83 -29.87
N SER A 344 -7.81 11.42 -28.95
CA SER A 344 -8.79 12.46 -29.25
C SER A 344 -8.17 13.83 -29.54
N PHE A 345 -6.93 14.09 -29.10
CA PHE A 345 -6.24 15.38 -29.27
C PHE A 345 -5.57 15.58 -30.65
N ARG A 346 -5.93 14.79 -31.67
CA ARG A 346 -5.36 14.92 -33.01
C ARG A 346 -6.37 14.77 -34.14
N PHE A 347 -7.33 15.68 -34.24
CA PHE A 347 -7.93 16.08 -35.52
C PHE A 347 -8.53 17.51 -35.43
N PRO A 348 -7.85 18.56 -35.90
CA PRO A 348 -8.56 19.65 -36.55
C PRO A 348 -8.97 19.14 -37.94
N CYS A 349 -10.25 18.86 -38.14
CA CYS A 349 -10.80 18.71 -39.49
C CYS A 349 -10.78 20.10 -40.14
N THR A 350 -9.81 20.35 -41.03
CA THR A 350 -9.94 21.40 -42.03
C THR A 350 -11.08 21.03 -42.98
N PRO A 351 -12.01 21.96 -43.31
CA PRO A 351 -13.05 21.69 -44.29
C PRO A 351 -12.42 21.68 -45.70
N CYS A 352 -12.62 20.61 -46.47
CA CYS A 352 -12.36 20.61 -47.91
C CYS A 352 -13.59 21.19 -48.64
N PRO A 353 -13.41 22.08 -49.64
CA PRO A 353 -14.51 22.62 -50.41
C PRO A 353 -14.97 21.64 -51.50
N GLY A 354 -16.30 21.47 -51.59
CA GLY A 354 -17.11 21.12 -52.76
C GLY A 354 -16.72 19.94 -53.67
N GLN A 355 -17.53 18.87 -53.68
CA GLN A 355 -18.46 18.55 -54.80
C GLN A 355 -19.33 17.31 -54.51
N GLU A 356 -20.54 17.34 -55.08
CA GLU A 356 -21.67 16.39 -55.02
C GLU A 356 -21.39 14.92 -55.34
N GLY A 357 -22.22 14.03 -54.78
CA GLY A 357 -22.44 12.70 -55.36
C GLY A 357 -22.95 11.62 -54.39
N ASP A 358 -24.27 11.44 -54.37
CA ASP A 358 -25.09 10.24 -54.13
C ASP A 358 -24.87 9.25 -52.97
N THR A 359 -26.02 8.94 -52.38
CA THR A 359 -26.38 7.88 -51.44
C THR A 359 -25.86 6.49 -51.80
N SER A 360 -25.30 5.76 -50.82
CA SER A 360 -25.65 4.35 -50.59
C SER A 360 -25.20 3.84 -49.22
N VAL A 361 -26.10 3.09 -48.62
CA VAL A 361 -26.02 2.33 -47.37
C VAL A 361 -24.97 1.22 -47.51
N LEU A 362 -24.14 0.99 -46.47
CA LEU A 362 -23.73 -0.38 -46.15
C LEU A 362 -23.45 -0.55 -44.65
N GLU A 363 -24.25 -1.42 -44.06
CA GLU A 363 -24.19 -1.92 -42.70
C GLU A 363 -23.31 -3.18 -42.65
N SER A 364 -22.70 -3.43 -41.47
CA SER A 364 -22.20 -4.72 -40.96
C SER A 364 -21.03 -5.44 -41.67
N THR A 365 -19.95 -5.70 -40.90
CA THR A 365 -19.45 -7.05 -40.50
C THR A 365 -18.05 -6.89 -39.86
N ALA A 366 -17.94 -7.13 -38.54
CA ALA A 366 -17.53 -8.40 -37.93
C ALA A 366 -15.99 -8.62 -37.89
N PHE A 367 -15.45 -8.47 -36.68
CA PHE A 367 -14.18 -9.03 -36.21
C PHE A 367 -14.09 -10.55 -36.42
N PRO A 368 -12.90 -11.11 -36.67
CA PRO A 368 -12.52 -12.40 -36.12
C PRO A 368 -11.44 -12.26 -35.04
N LEU A 369 -11.73 -12.95 -33.93
CA LEU A 369 -10.90 -13.13 -32.75
C LEU A 369 -9.80 -14.16 -33.01
N VAL A 370 -8.66 -13.94 -32.35
CA VAL A 370 -7.50 -14.82 -32.22
C VAL A 370 -7.87 -16.12 -31.48
N GLN A 371 -7.36 -17.26 -31.93
CA GLN A 371 -7.24 -18.50 -31.15
C GLN A 371 -5.78 -19.03 -31.14
N PRO A 372 -5.41 -19.86 -30.14
CA PRO A 372 -4.09 -19.86 -29.52
C PRO A 372 -3.12 -20.93 -30.07
N VAL A 373 -1.82 -20.63 -30.06
CA VAL A 373 -0.76 -21.58 -30.45
C VAL A 373 -0.29 -22.38 -29.24
N ARG A 374 -0.47 -23.70 -29.32
CA ARG A 374 0.10 -24.73 -28.43
C ARG A 374 1.40 -25.22 -29.06
N MET A 375 2.51 -25.22 -28.31
CA MET A 375 3.80 -25.79 -28.72
C MET A 375 3.71 -27.31 -28.95
N LEU A 376 4.34 -27.82 -30.02
CA LEU A 376 4.82 -29.20 -30.12
C LEU A 376 6.06 -29.32 -31.03
N ARG A 377 7.20 -29.56 -30.37
CA ARG A 377 8.32 -30.47 -30.68
C ARG A 377 8.99 -30.47 -32.08
N SER A 378 10.27 -30.09 -32.06
CA SER A 378 11.30 -30.30 -33.09
C SER A 378 11.66 -31.78 -33.32
N ARG A 379 11.76 -32.18 -34.59
CA ARG A 379 12.70 -33.17 -35.16
C ARG A 379 12.71 -33.01 -36.69
N GLY A 380 13.84 -32.57 -37.28
CA GLY A 380 14.15 -32.78 -38.70
C GLY A 380 14.55 -34.24 -38.98
N PRO A 381 15.14 -34.63 -40.13
CA PRO A 381 15.82 -33.82 -41.16
C PRO A 381 15.41 -34.17 -42.61
N GLY A 382 15.87 -33.42 -43.63
CA GLY A 382 15.77 -33.92 -45.02
C GLY A 382 15.98 -32.94 -46.18
N VAL A 383 17.24 -32.54 -46.41
CA VAL A 383 17.87 -32.29 -47.72
C VAL A 383 17.54 -30.99 -48.50
N TRP A 384 18.63 -30.44 -49.02
CA TRP A 384 18.89 -29.14 -49.65
C TRP A 384 18.61 -29.12 -51.16
N THR A 385 18.35 -27.94 -51.74
CA THR A 385 19.07 -27.41 -52.92
C THR A 385 18.78 -25.92 -53.17
N GLN A 386 19.77 -25.27 -53.77
CA GLN A 386 19.96 -23.84 -54.00
C GLN A 386 20.03 -23.64 -55.54
N ALA A 387 19.34 -22.65 -56.12
CA ALA A 387 19.61 -22.08 -57.47
C ALA A 387 18.69 -20.86 -57.70
N VAL A 388 19.20 -19.61 -57.71
CA VAL A 388 19.77 -18.85 -58.85
C VAL A 388 18.72 -18.51 -59.93
N GLY A 389 18.51 -17.21 -60.18
CA GLY A 389 17.61 -16.62 -61.20
C GLY A 389 18.01 -16.94 -62.65
N PRO A 390 17.40 -16.34 -63.71
CA PRO A 390 17.16 -14.90 -63.86
C PRO A 390 15.87 -14.50 -64.63
N ALA A 391 15.80 -13.22 -65.00
CA ALA A 391 14.74 -12.46 -65.69
C ALA A 391 14.49 -12.82 -67.17
N ALA A 392 13.26 -12.57 -67.64
CA ALA A 392 12.85 -12.18 -69.01
C ALA A 392 11.33 -11.84 -68.96
N VAL A 393 10.87 -10.61 -69.24
CA VAL A 393 10.67 -9.95 -70.56
C VAL A 393 9.83 -10.77 -71.55
N GLY A 394 8.64 -10.24 -71.85
CA GLY A 394 8.19 -10.06 -73.23
C GLY A 394 7.34 -11.14 -73.91
N SER A 395 6.03 -10.95 -73.86
CA SER A 395 5.07 -11.03 -74.99
C SER A 395 4.94 -12.32 -75.82
N ARG A 396 3.78 -12.99 -75.77
CA ARG A 396 2.69 -12.99 -76.79
C ARG A 396 1.63 -14.09 -76.49
N PRO A 397 0.42 -14.02 -77.11
CA PRO A 397 -0.84 -14.51 -76.55
C PRO A 397 -1.36 -15.81 -77.20
N THR A 398 -2.61 -16.19 -76.83
CA THR A 398 -3.49 -17.27 -77.34
C THR A 398 -3.24 -18.66 -76.75
N ALA A 399 -4.20 -19.56 -76.53
CA ALA A 399 -5.66 -19.61 -76.39
C ALA A 399 -5.98 -21.11 -76.20
N ALA A 400 -6.96 -21.46 -75.37
CA ALA A 400 -7.64 -22.78 -75.28
C ALA A 400 -6.74 -24.02 -75.04
N TRP A 401 -7.02 -24.90 -74.08
CA TRP A 401 -8.26 -25.61 -73.79
C TRP A 401 -8.41 -25.94 -72.31
#